data_AF-A0A158KHR1-F1
#
_entry.id   AF-A0A158KHR1-F1
#
_cell.length_a   1.000
_cell.length_b   1.000
_cell.length_c   1.000
_cell.angle_alpha   90.00
_cell.angle_beta   90.00
_cell.angle_gamma   90.00
#
_symmetry.space_group_name_H-M   'P 1'
#
loop_
_entity.id
_entity.type
_entity.pdbx_description
1 polymer ?
#
loop_
_entity_poly.entity_id
_entity_poly.type
_entity_poly.pdbx_seq_one_letter_code
_entity_poly.pdbx_strand_id
1 'polypeptide(L)'
;MNAPAYENGRLALMLNELRLPTIGRLWPEFAERSDKEGWQASRLLGALLEHELAERAKRRIERHRTESHLDPTKTLATFDFGMVPMVSKAHVTALATGESWLEKGATILLFGPPGHET
;
A
#
# COMPACT_ATOMS: atom_id res chain seq x y z
N MET A 1 16.56 38.91 5.17
CA MET A 1 15.98 38.19 4.02
C MET A 1 16.17 36.70 4.25
N ASN A 2 15.10 35.97 4.63
CA ASN A 2 15.15 34.53 4.94
C ASN A 2 13.83 33.81 4.59
N ALA A 3 13.03 34.40 3.67
CA ALA A 3 11.67 33.98 3.36
C ALA A 3 11.52 32.54 2.82
N PRO A 4 12.31 32.08 1.82
CA PRO A 4 12.08 30.75 1.24
C PRO A 4 12.40 29.60 2.21
N ALA A 5 13.42 29.77 3.07
CA ALA A 5 13.75 28.77 4.08
C ALA A 5 12.67 28.66 5.16
N TYR A 6 12.10 29.79 5.57
CA TYR A 6 10.99 29.84 6.53
C TYR A 6 9.70 29.26 5.96
N GLU A 7 9.37 29.57 4.71
CA GLU A 7 8.20 29.04 4.00
C GLU A 7 8.29 27.51 3.85
N ASN A 8 9.45 26.98 3.48
CA ASN A 8 9.69 25.55 3.37
C ASN A 8 9.56 24.84 4.73
N GLY A 9 10.11 25.44 5.80
CA GLY A 9 9.97 24.91 7.16
C GLY A 9 8.52 24.87 7.64
N ARG A 10 7.76 25.95 7.38
CA ARG A 10 6.33 26.01 7.71
C ARG A 10 5.53 24.98 6.91
N LEU A 11 5.82 24.82 5.63
CA LEU A 11 5.18 23.83 4.77
C LEU A 11 5.46 22.40 5.26
N ALA A 12 6.70 22.09 5.66
CA ALA A 12 7.05 20.79 6.23
C ALA A 12 6.25 20.47 7.50
N LEU A 13 6.06 21.45 8.39
CA LEU A 13 5.22 21.29 9.59
C LEU A 13 3.76 21.02 9.24
N MET A 14 3.19 21.77 8.28
CA MET A 14 1.80 21.57 7.84
C MET A 14 1.58 20.19 7.21
N LEU A 15 2.51 19.72 6.38
CA LEU A 15 2.42 18.40 5.76
C LEU A 15 2.55 17.26 6.78
N ASN A 16 3.36 17.46 7.82
CA ASN A 16 3.45 16.52 8.95
C ASN A 16 2.11 16.43 9.70
N GLU A 17 1.53 17.58 10.06
CA GLU A 17 0.24 17.66 10.76
C GLU A 17 -0.89 16.98 9.97
N LEU A 18 -0.92 17.19 8.65
CA LEU A 18 -1.88 16.56 7.73
C LEU A 18 -1.58 15.08 7.43
N ARG A 19 -0.48 14.54 7.97
CA ARG A 19 -0.01 13.17 7.72
C ARG A 19 0.14 12.87 6.23
N LEU A 20 0.84 13.77 5.53
CA LEU A 20 1.18 13.67 4.11
C LEU A 20 2.70 13.47 3.91
N PRO A 21 3.29 12.36 4.41
CA PRO A 21 4.73 12.16 4.40
C PRO A 21 5.30 11.92 2.99
N THR A 22 4.52 11.38 2.04
CA THR A 22 4.98 11.18 0.67
C THR A 22 5.09 12.54 -0.02
N ILE A 23 4.07 13.39 0.11
CA ILE A 23 4.12 14.77 -0.39
C ILE A 23 5.25 15.55 0.28
N GLY A 24 5.39 15.43 1.61
CA GLY A 24 6.48 16.07 2.37
C GLY A 24 7.88 15.79 1.81
N ARG A 25 8.08 14.60 1.24
CA ARG A 25 9.33 14.19 0.60
C ARG A 25 9.43 14.59 -0.87
N LEU A 26 8.33 14.49 -1.63
CA LEU A 26 8.36 14.60 -3.09
C LEU A 26 8.06 16.00 -3.63
N TRP A 27 7.39 16.87 -2.85
CA TRP A 27 6.94 18.16 -3.34
C TRP A 27 8.05 19.06 -3.94
N PRO A 28 9.31 19.10 -3.46
CA PRO A 28 10.32 19.98 -4.04
C PRO A 28 10.69 19.57 -5.48
N GLU A 29 10.85 18.26 -5.71
CA GLU A 29 11.18 17.70 -7.03
C GLU A 29 10.03 17.93 -8.02
N PHE A 30 8.80 17.72 -7.58
CA PHE A 30 7.62 17.96 -8.41
C PHE A 30 7.37 19.44 -8.69
N ALA A 31 7.67 20.33 -7.73
CA ALA A 31 7.58 21.77 -7.93
C ALA A 31 8.63 22.24 -8.96
N GLU A 32 9.88 21.83 -8.82
CA GLU A 32 10.95 22.16 -9.77
C GLU A 32 10.62 21.66 -11.18
N ARG A 33 10.07 20.44 -11.28
CA ARG A 33 9.61 19.88 -12.55
C ARG A 33 8.43 20.65 -13.14
N SER A 34 7.45 21.00 -12.32
CA SER A 34 6.28 21.80 -12.71
C SER A 34 6.71 23.16 -13.27
N ASP A 35 7.66 23.82 -12.63
CA ASP A 35 8.18 25.12 -13.07
C ASP A 35 8.92 25.01 -14.41
N LYS A 36 9.74 23.98 -14.58
CA LYS A 36 10.47 23.73 -15.84
C LYS A 36 9.56 23.36 -17.00
N GLU A 37 8.56 22.53 -16.76
CA GLU A 37 7.65 22.01 -17.78
C GLU A 37 6.38 22.87 -17.95
N GLY A 38 6.21 23.93 -17.16
CA GLY A 38 5.07 24.83 -17.22
C GLY A 38 3.74 24.15 -16.89
N TRP A 39 3.73 23.24 -15.90
CA TRP A 39 2.51 22.52 -15.54
C TRP A 39 1.43 23.45 -14.97
N GLN A 40 0.17 23.12 -15.25
CA GLN A 40 -0.94 23.71 -14.52
C GLN A 40 -0.91 23.23 -13.06
N ALA A 41 -1.31 24.08 -12.12
CA ALA A 41 -1.34 23.74 -10.70
C ALA A 41 -2.16 22.48 -10.40
N SER A 42 -3.25 22.25 -11.14
CA SER A 42 -4.07 21.03 -11.06
C SER A 42 -3.26 19.76 -11.35
N ARG A 43 -2.34 19.80 -12.31
CA ARG A 43 -1.47 18.68 -12.69
C ARG A 43 -0.43 18.39 -11.60
N LEU A 44 0.18 19.43 -11.05
CA LEU A 44 1.13 19.29 -9.93
C LEU A 44 0.45 18.65 -8.71
N LEU A 45 -0.71 19.19 -8.31
CA LEU A 45 -1.48 18.67 -7.18
C LEU A 45 -1.96 17.23 -7.43
N GLY A 46 -2.47 16.94 -8.63
CA GLY A 46 -2.90 15.59 -9.02
C GLY A 46 -1.76 14.57 -8.87
N ALA A 47 -0.58 14.87 -9.42
CA ALA A 47 0.56 13.97 -9.35
C ALA A 47 1.02 13.72 -7.90
N LEU A 48 1.10 14.76 -7.06
CA LEU A 48 1.47 14.62 -5.64
C LEU A 48 0.45 13.77 -4.87
N LEU A 49 -0.84 13.98 -5.12
CA LEU A 49 -1.91 13.24 -4.47
C LEU A 49 -1.93 11.77 -4.89
N GLU A 50 -1.72 11.47 -6.17
CA GLU A 50 -1.60 10.10 -6.68
C GLU A 50 -0.48 9.34 -5.96
N HIS A 51 0.70 9.96 -5.81
CA HIS A 51 1.81 9.36 -5.08
C HIS A 51 1.50 9.13 -3.59
N GLU A 52 0.84 10.09 -2.93
CA GLU A 52 0.44 9.92 -1.53
C GLU A 52 -0.56 8.77 -1.36
N LEU A 53 -1.57 8.68 -2.24
CA LEU A 53 -2.57 7.61 -2.21
C LEU A 53 -1.94 6.24 -2.43
N ALA A 54 -1.06 6.10 -3.42
CA ALA A 54 -0.36 4.85 -3.72
C ALA A 54 0.50 4.38 -2.54
N GLU A 55 1.32 5.28 -1.97
CA GLU A 55 2.20 4.94 -0.86
C GLU A 55 1.41 4.64 0.43
N ARG A 56 0.27 5.31 0.64
CA ARG A 56 -0.63 5.04 1.77
C ARG A 56 -1.29 3.66 1.64
N ALA A 57 -1.71 3.28 0.43
CA ALA A 57 -2.25 1.94 0.18
C ALA A 57 -1.21 0.86 0.46
N LYS A 58 0.03 1.06 -0.03
CA LYS A 58 1.17 0.17 0.22
C LYS A 58 1.47 0.02 1.71
N ARG A 59 1.64 1.13 2.43
CA ARG A 59 1.89 1.13 3.89
C ARG A 59 0.78 0.43 4.68
N ARG A 60 -0.48 0.58 4.27
CA ARG A 60 -1.61 -0.12 4.90
C ARG A 60 -1.48 -1.64 4.74
N ILE A 61 -1.15 -2.12 3.54
CA ILE A 61 -0.95 -3.55 3.26
C ILE A 61 0.23 -4.09 4.07
N GLU A 62 1.36 -3.38 4.06
CA GLU A 62 2.56 -3.77 4.82
C GLU A 62 2.30 -3.81 6.32
N ARG A 63 1.60 -2.81 6.87
CA ARG A 63 1.23 -2.80 8.29
C ARG A 63 0.36 -4.01 8.65
N HIS A 64 -0.69 -4.29 7.88
CA HIS A 64 -1.54 -5.45 8.14
C HIS A 64 -0.78 -6.77 7.98
N ARG A 65 0.18 -6.84 7.05
CA ARG A 65 1.07 -8.00 6.91
C ARG A 65 1.92 -8.18 8.16
N THR A 66 2.53 -7.12 8.69
CA THR A 66 3.33 -7.18 9.92
C THR A 66 2.48 -7.52 11.15
N GLU A 67 1.31 -6.90 11.30
CA GLU A 67 0.36 -7.14 12.39
C GLU A 67 -0.23 -8.55 12.36
N SER A 68 -0.26 -9.22 11.19
CA SER A 68 -0.76 -10.59 11.08
C SER A 68 0.15 -11.62 11.76
N HIS A 69 1.40 -11.28 12.06
CA HIS A 69 2.43 -12.19 12.58
C HIS A 69 2.59 -13.48 11.75
N LEU A 70 2.16 -13.47 10.49
CA LEU A 70 2.29 -14.61 9.58
C LEU A 70 3.73 -14.67 9.07
N ASP A 71 4.25 -15.89 8.97
CA ASP A 71 5.54 -16.16 8.36
C ASP A 71 5.49 -15.74 6.87
N PRO A 72 6.33 -14.77 6.44
CA PRO A 72 6.31 -14.29 5.07
C PRO A 72 6.69 -15.35 4.03
N THR A 73 7.31 -16.45 4.45
CA THR A 73 7.67 -17.58 3.57
C THR A 73 6.53 -18.57 3.38
N LYS A 74 5.54 -18.58 4.29
CA LYS A 74 4.33 -19.42 4.19
C LYS A 74 3.32 -18.75 3.25
N THR A 75 3.48 -19.01 1.96
CA THR A 75 2.62 -18.50 0.90
C THR A 75 1.82 -19.64 0.27
N LEU A 76 0.69 -19.32 -0.37
CA LEU A 76 -0.05 -20.31 -1.16
C LEU A 76 0.78 -20.89 -2.32
N ALA A 77 1.84 -20.19 -2.77
CA ALA A 77 2.74 -20.68 -3.81
C ALA A 77 3.68 -21.78 -3.29
N THR A 78 4.05 -21.73 -2.01
CA THR A 78 4.92 -22.72 -1.35
C THR A 78 4.14 -23.84 -0.67
N PHE A 79 2.79 -23.77 -0.65
CA PHE A 79 1.94 -24.80 -0.07
C PHE A 79 1.87 -26.07 -0.94
N ASP A 80 2.18 -27.22 -0.36
CA ASP A 80 2.02 -28.52 -1.00
C ASP A 80 0.57 -29.01 -0.90
N PHE A 81 -0.20 -28.78 -1.96
CA PHE A 81 -1.58 -29.28 -2.09
C PHE A 81 -1.67 -30.81 -2.18
N GLY A 82 -0.57 -31.53 -2.42
CA GLY A 82 -0.52 -32.99 -2.34
C GLY A 82 -0.81 -33.53 -0.94
N MET A 83 -0.51 -32.74 0.11
CA MET A 83 -0.80 -33.10 1.50
C MET A 83 -2.29 -32.99 1.86
N VAL A 84 -3.10 -32.29 1.07
CA VAL A 84 -4.54 -32.12 1.31
C VAL A 84 -5.33 -32.39 0.02
N PRO A 85 -5.47 -33.67 -0.40
CA PRO A 85 -6.05 -34.03 -1.70
C PRO A 85 -7.51 -33.59 -1.90
N MET A 86 -8.21 -33.34 -0.80
CA MET A 86 -9.61 -32.86 -0.79
C MET A 86 -9.75 -31.36 -1.08
N VAL A 87 -8.65 -30.60 -1.12
CA VAL A 87 -8.66 -29.16 -1.39
C VAL A 87 -8.09 -28.89 -2.79
N SER A 88 -8.93 -28.33 -3.67
CA SER A 88 -8.52 -27.97 -5.03
C SER A 88 -7.63 -26.73 -5.05
N LYS A 89 -6.39 -26.88 -5.54
CA LYS A 89 -5.47 -25.74 -5.77
C LYS A 89 -6.11 -24.67 -6.64
N ALA A 90 -6.77 -25.04 -7.73
CA ALA A 90 -7.40 -24.10 -8.64
C ALA A 90 -8.50 -23.28 -7.95
N HIS A 91 -9.29 -23.91 -7.08
CA HIS A 91 -10.32 -23.23 -6.31
C HIS A 91 -9.72 -22.24 -5.30
N VAL A 92 -8.68 -22.65 -4.56
CA VAL A 92 -7.97 -21.78 -3.62
C VAL A 92 -7.31 -20.60 -4.34
N THR A 93 -6.69 -20.84 -5.50
CA THR A 93 -6.11 -19.75 -6.32
C THR A 93 -7.18 -18.78 -6.79
N ALA A 94 -8.34 -19.27 -7.25
CA ALA A 94 -9.46 -18.41 -7.63
C ALA A 94 -9.95 -17.55 -6.44
N LEU A 95 -10.10 -18.14 -5.24
CA LEU A 95 -10.44 -17.39 -4.03
C LEU A 95 -9.38 -16.34 -3.68
N ALA A 96 -8.10 -16.65 -3.86
CA ALA A 96 -6.99 -15.74 -3.58
C ALA A 96 -6.94 -14.52 -4.52
N THR A 97 -7.54 -14.59 -5.72
CA THR A 97 -7.65 -13.41 -6.61
C THR A 97 -8.55 -12.32 -6.05
N GLY A 98 -9.46 -12.65 -5.13
CA GLY A 98 -10.33 -11.66 -4.48
C GLY A 98 -11.56 -11.27 -5.30
N GLU A 99 -11.56 -11.44 -6.61
CA GLU A 99 -12.56 -10.86 -7.52
C GLU A 99 -14.01 -11.22 -7.14
N SER A 100 -14.32 -12.51 -7.06
CA SER A 100 -15.72 -12.95 -6.96
C SER A 100 -16.37 -12.72 -5.60
N TRP A 101 -15.60 -12.72 -4.51
CA TRP A 101 -16.15 -12.68 -3.15
C TRP A 101 -16.08 -11.30 -2.53
N LEU A 102 -15.09 -10.48 -2.90
CA LEU A 102 -15.04 -9.07 -2.49
C LEU A 102 -16.19 -8.28 -3.12
N GLU A 103 -16.48 -8.49 -4.40
CA GLU A 103 -17.62 -7.84 -5.08
C GLU A 103 -18.97 -8.17 -4.43
N LYS A 104 -19.10 -9.39 -3.91
CA LYS A 104 -20.33 -9.90 -3.27
C LYS A 104 -20.40 -9.59 -1.76
N GLY A 105 -19.36 -8.98 -1.19
CA GLY A 105 -19.27 -8.77 0.27
C GLY A 105 -19.28 -10.08 1.08
N ALA A 106 -18.88 -11.20 0.47
CA ALA A 106 -18.83 -12.50 1.13
C ALA A 106 -17.58 -12.60 2.03
N THR A 107 -17.58 -13.55 2.97
CA THR A 107 -16.44 -13.81 3.87
C THR A 107 -15.92 -15.22 3.64
N ILE A 108 -14.60 -15.37 3.52
CA ILE A 108 -13.94 -16.68 3.46
C ILE A 108 -13.44 -17.05 4.85
N LEU A 109 -13.82 -18.22 5.32
CA LEU A 109 -13.35 -18.79 6.59
C LEU A 109 -12.41 -19.95 6.29
N LEU A 110 -11.20 -19.90 6.85
CA LEU A 110 -10.21 -20.97 6.75
C LEU A 110 -10.11 -21.67 8.10
N PHE A 111 -10.31 -22.98 8.11
CA PHE A 111 -10.22 -23.81 9.31
C PHE A 111 -9.13 -24.87 9.14
N GLY A 112 -8.35 -25.07 10.18
CA GLY A 112 -7.33 -26.10 10.26
C GLY A 112 -6.60 -26.04 11.60
N PRO A 113 -5.95 -27.13 12.02
CA PRO A 113 -5.06 -27.08 13.18
C PRO A 113 -3.93 -26.04 12.92
N PRO A 114 -3.47 -25.31 13.95
CA PRO A 114 -2.35 -24.39 13.80
C PRO A 114 -1.11 -25.16 13.32
N GLY A 115 -0.40 -24.61 12.33
CA GLY A 115 0.76 -25.26 11.75
C GLY A 115 1.89 -25.40 12.78
N HIS A 116 2.31 -26.64 13.07
CA HIS A 116 3.55 -26.90 13.79
C HIS A 116 4.74 -26.46 12.93
N GLU A 117 5.64 -25.65 13.49
CA GLU A 117 6.96 -25.42 12.93
C GLU A 117 7.75 -26.72 13.03
N THR A 118 8.08 -27.32 11.90
CA THR A 118 9.15 -28.31 11.75
C THR A 118 9.94 -27.96 10.51
#